data_AF-A0A1Z9CKF4-F1
#
_entry.id   AF-A0A1Z9CKF4-F1
#
_cell.length_a   1.000
_cell.length_b   1.000
_cell.length_c   1.000
_cell.angle_alpha   90.00
_cell.angle_beta   90.00
_cell.angle_gamma   90.00
#
_symmetry.space_group_name_H-M   'P 1'
#
loop_
_entity.id
_entity.type
_entity.pdbx_description
1 polymer ?
#
loop_
_entity_poly.entity_id
_entity_poly.type
_entity_poly.pdbx_seq_one_letter_code
_entity_poly.pdbx_strand_id
1 'polypeptide(L)'
;MSKLNERNKAVAIEFWEALDAKSVKNSISVKLASDMRWDGFAPFTKTSSSEEFLTKFVEGFYSIFDVVRRETHILIGGISNGRADGKDDGNHWVGGTGYLHVRQKHKFGPISAQENQLRLRWGEFLQFDELGKIIRVQTIFDIIDWLEQINLSPLPKPLGNLHVYPAPTGCEGFVSDQEAKKQSKNLLKYARDFIFGGLNGFDKVDLKSMGMADFFHPNLKWYGPGGIGACLSFKEFEDLHQRPWLHAFPDRRVGDLDNLIAEGSFVGASSMPGVSLTHQGPYLGQKPSNNKCTVNGIDFWREDNGKFVENWVFVDMVHLFYQMGVDLLAMVKHDVGDIT
;
A
#
# COMPACT_ATOMS: atom_id res chain seq x y z
N MET A 1 5.64 23.02 -10.19
CA MET A 1 5.01 21.74 -10.57
C MET A 1 4.32 21.94 -11.91
N SER A 2 3.73 20.93 -12.56
CA SER A 2 2.73 21.26 -13.59
C SER A 2 1.47 21.76 -12.86
N LYS A 3 0.79 22.79 -13.38
CA LYS A 3 -0.50 23.25 -12.83
C LYS A 3 -1.49 22.09 -12.69
N LEU A 4 -1.37 21.09 -13.57
CA LEU A 4 -2.13 19.86 -13.55
C LEU A 4 -1.86 19.01 -12.30
N ASN A 5 -0.60 18.83 -11.91
CA ASN A 5 -0.25 18.06 -10.70
C ASN A 5 -0.72 18.74 -9.42
N GLU A 6 -0.56 20.07 -9.33
CA GLU A 6 -1.06 20.87 -8.20
C GLU A 6 -2.57 20.76 -8.07
N ARG A 7 -3.30 20.91 -9.18
CA ARG A 7 -4.76 20.71 -9.23
C ARG A 7 -5.14 19.31 -8.75
N ASN A 8 -4.54 18.26 -9.31
CA ASN A 8 -4.90 16.88 -8.98
C ASN A 8 -4.63 16.58 -7.50
N LYS A 9 -3.54 17.09 -6.93
CA LYS A 9 -3.26 16.96 -5.49
C LYS A 9 -4.27 17.70 -4.62
N ALA A 10 -4.70 18.89 -5.02
CA ALA A 10 -5.78 19.60 -4.32
C ALA A 10 -7.08 18.79 -4.34
N VAL A 11 -7.48 18.26 -5.51
CA VAL A 11 -8.68 17.41 -5.64
C VAL A 11 -8.56 16.13 -4.81
N ALA A 12 -7.37 15.51 -4.73
CA ALA A 12 -7.11 14.34 -3.88
C ALA A 12 -7.32 14.64 -2.39
N ILE A 13 -6.77 15.77 -1.90
CA ILE A 13 -6.95 16.22 -0.52
C ILE A 13 -8.44 16.43 -0.22
N GLU A 14 -9.13 17.20 -1.05
CA GLU A 14 -10.57 17.47 -0.88
C GLU A 14 -11.41 16.18 -0.99
N PHE A 15 -10.96 15.19 -1.75
CA PHE A 15 -11.60 13.88 -1.85
C PHE A 15 -11.45 13.09 -0.55
N TRP A 16 -10.25 13.02 0.02
CA TRP A 16 -10.03 12.34 1.30
C TRP A 16 -10.75 13.03 2.47
N GLU A 17 -10.75 14.36 2.51
CA GLU A 17 -11.51 15.13 3.50
C GLU A 17 -13.02 14.83 3.41
N ALA A 18 -13.56 14.71 2.19
CA ALA A 18 -14.95 14.38 1.97
C ALA A 18 -15.32 12.94 2.39
N LEU A 19 -14.40 11.97 2.24
CA LEU A 19 -14.58 10.60 2.76
C LEU A 19 -14.70 10.59 4.29
N ASP A 20 -13.92 11.42 4.97
CA ASP A 20 -13.84 11.44 6.44
C ASP A 20 -15.03 12.14 7.10
N ALA A 21 -15.58 13.17 6.46
CA ALA A 21 -16.59 14.05 7.04
C ALA A 21 -18.00 13.43 7.16
N LYS A 22 -18.20 12.15 6.80
CA LYS A 22 -19.52 11.49 6.64
C LYS A 22 -20.50 12.31 5.77
N SER A 23 -19.98 13.28 4.99
CA SER A 23 -20.75 14.32 4.34
C SER A 23 -21.03 13.95 2.88
N VAL A 24 -22.29 13.54 2.65
CA VAL A 24 -23.06 13.53 1.39
C VAL A 24 -22.32 12.99 0.17
N LYS A 25 -22.75 11.84 -0.35
CA LYS A 25 -22.46 11.28 -1.69
C LYS A 25 -22.16 12.33 -2.77
N ASN A 26 -22.89 13.44 -2.75
CA ASN A 26 -22.78 14.57 -3.68
C ASN A 26 -21.40 15.26 -3.68
N SER A 27 -20.73 15.41 -2.54
CA SER A 27 -19.43 16.11 -2.44
C SER A 27 -18.27 15.30 -3.03
N ILE A 28 -18.39 13.97 -2.95
CA ILE A 28 -17.46 12.99 -3.51
C ILE A 28 -17.78 12.76 -4.99
N SER A 29 -19.05 12.55 -5.33
CA SER A 29 -19.47 12.20 -6.70
C SER A 29 -19.08 13.24 -7.73
N VAL A 30 -19.09 14.53 -7.38
CA VAL A 30 -18.64 15.61 -8.28
C VAL A 30 -17.14 15.55 -8.61
N LYS A 31 -16.33 14.79 -7.87
CA LYS A 31 -14.90 14.58 -8.15
C LYS A 31 -14.63 13.32 -8.98
N LEU A 32 -15.58 12.41 -9.04
CA LEU A 32 -15.44 11.12 -9.71
C LEU A 32 -15.94 11.20 -11.17
N ALA A 33 -15.30 10.43 -12.05
CA ALA A 33 -15.91 10.06 -13.32
C ALA A 33 -17.01 9.01 -13.07
N SER A 34 -18.08 9.04 -13.86
CA SER A 34 -19.22 8.13 -13.66
C SER A 34 -18.83 6.66 -13.79
N ASP A 35 -17.95 6.37 -14.74
CA ASP A 35 -17.38 5.07 -15.12
C ASP A 35 -16.04 4.76 -14.42
N MET A 36 -15.74 5.46 -13.32
CA MET A 36 -14.50 5.22 -12.58
C MET A 36 -14.40 3.77 -12.07
N ARG A 37 -13.17 3.25 -12.03
CA ARG A 37 -12.87 1.94 -11.45
C ARG A 37 -12.30 2.09 -10.04
N TRP A 38 -12.72 1.23 -9.13
CA TRP A 38 -12.05 1.04 -7.84
C TRP A 38 -11.39 -0.34 -7.74
N ASP A 39 -10.10 -0.34 -7.44
CA ASP A 39 -9.31 -1.54 -7.13
C ASP A 39 -8.97 -1.55 -5.63
N GLY A 40 -9.83 -2.21 -4.86
CA GLY A 40 -9.70 -2.33 -3.41
C GLY A 40 -8.90 -3.53 -2.91
N PHE A 41 -8.98 -3.71 -1.60
CA PHE A 41 -8.40 -4.82 -0.85
C PHE A 41 -9.48 -5.82 -0.42
N ALA A 42 -9.11 -7.08 -0.24
CA ALA A 42 -10.01 -8.11 0.27
C ALA A 42 -10.54 -7.74 1.67
N PRO A 43 -11.79 -8.05 2.00
CA PRO A 43 -12.74 -8.87 1.25
C PRO A 43 -13.62 -8.06 0.27
N PHE A 44 -13.31 -6.78 0.04
CA PHE A 44 -14.11 -5.96 -0.85
C PHE A 44 -13.89 -6.33 -2.32
N THR A 45 -14.96 -6.27 -3.10
CA THR A 45 -14.92 -6.51 -4.54
C THR A 45 -14.64 -5.22 -5.29
N LYS A 46 -13.80 -5.30 -6.33
CA LYS A 46 -13.58 -4.21 -7.28
C LYS A 46 -14.91 -3.70 -7.85
N THR A 47 -15.00 -2.39 -8.11
CA THR A 47 -16.18 -1.76 -8.69
C THR A 47 -15.83 -1.03 -9.99
N SER A 48 -16.81 -0.82 -10.86
CA SER A 48 -16.60 -0.20 -12.19
C SER A 48 -17.49 1.02 -12.43
N SER A 49 -18.06 1.60 -11.37
CA SER A 49 -18.72 2.89 -11.43
C SER A 49 -18.58 3.64 -10.11
N SER A 50 -18.73 4.96 -10.19
CA SER A 50 -18.75 5.84 -9.01
C SER A 50 -19.89 5.49 -8.05
N GLU A 51 -21.06 5.10 -8.56
CA GLU A 51 -22.21 4.69 -7.75
C GLU A 51 -21.91 3.41 -6.95
N GLU A 52 -21.35 2.40 -7.62
CA GLU A 52 -20.95 1.16 -6.95
C GLU A 52 -19.83 1.40 -5.93
N PHE A 53 -18.84 2.22 -6.26
CA PHE A 53 -17.78 2.60 -5.33
C PHE A 53 -18.34 3.28 -4.07
N LEU A 54 -19.24 4.25 -4.26
CA LEU A 54 -19.86 4.99 -3.16
C LEU A 54 -20.73 4.09 -2.28
N THR A 55 -21.51 3.18 -2.87
CA THR A 55 -22.45 2.32 -2.14
C THR A 55 -21.77 1.11 -1.51
N LYS A 56 -20.95 0.37 -2.27
CA LYS A 56 -20.35 -0.89 -1.82
C LYS A 56 -19.15 -0.66 -0.92
N PHE A 57 -18.29 0.31 -1.26
CA PHE A 57 -17.08 0.58 -0.48
C PHE A 57 -17.22 1.76 0.46
N VAL A 58 -17.56 2.96 -0.02
CA VAL A 58 -17.54 4.15 0.85
C VAL A 58 -18.58 4.02 1.97
N GLU A 59 -19.85 3.81 1.64
CA GLU A 59 -20.91 3.59 2.64
C GLU A 59 -20.66 2.31 3.44
N GLY A 60 -20.25 1.22 2.79
CA GLY A 60 -20.00 -0.07 3.45
C GLY A 60 -18.86 -0.03 4.47
N PHE A 61 -17.68 0.46 4.08
CA PHE A 61 -16.48 0.46 4.91
C PHE A 61 -16.47 1.62 5.91
N TYR A 62 -16.76 2.86 5.49
CA TYR A 62 -16.69 4.00 6.41
C TYR A 62 -17.81 3.99 7.45
N SER A 63 -18.95 3.34 7.18
CA SER A 63 -20.01 3.18 8.19
C SER A 63 -19.59 2.30 9.37
N ILE A 64 -18.54 1.48 9.24
CA ILE A 64 -18.00 0.66 10.33
C ILE A 64 -17.44 1.53 11.45
N PHE A 65 -17.05 2.76 11.14
CA PHE A 65 -16.22 3.60 11.98
C PHE A 65 -16.84 4.96 12.30
N ASP A 66 -16.51 5.48 13.47
CA ASP A 66 -16.45 6.92 13.70
C ASP A 66 -15.05 7.40 13.35
N VAL A 67 -14.92 8.14 12.25
CA VAL A 67 -13.65 8.76 11.86
C VAL A 67 -13.38 9.95 12.79
N VAL A 68 -12.22 9.93 13.44
CA VAL A 68 -11.77 10.99 14.35
C VAL A 68 -10.92 12.01 13.59
N ARG A 69 -9.92 11.54 12.85
CA ARG A 69 -9.06 12.38 12.00
C ARG A 69 -8.24 11.52 11.04
N ARG A 70 -7.84 12.12 9.92
CA ARG A 70 -6.82 11.58 9.01
C ARG A 70 -5.50 12.30 9.21
N GLU A 71 -4.43 11.51 9.28
CA GLU A 71 -3.06 11.97 9.15
C GLU A 71 -2.53 11.54 7.78
N THR A 72 -2.11 12.50 6.98
CA THR A 72 -1.44 12.24 5.69
C THR A 72 0.06 12.38 5.89
N HIS A 73 0.77 11.26 5.86
CA HIS A 73 2.22 11.19 6.02
C HIS A 73 2.95 11.56 4.73
N ILE A 74 2.45 11.05 3.60
CA ILE A 74 3.02 11.26 2.28
C ILE A 74 1.90 11.67 1.34
N LEU A 75 2.17 12.68 0.52
CA LEU A 75 1.35 13.08 -0.61
C LEU A 75 2.27 13.39 -1.79
N ILE A 76 2.14 12.63 -2.86
CA ILE A 76 2.92 12.81 -4.08
C ILE A 76 2.04 12.74 -5.31
N GLY A 77 2.40 13.46 -6.36
CA GLY A 77 1.73 13.36 -7.65
C GLY A 77 2.74 13.37 -8.80
N GLY A 78 2.40 12.69 -9.89
CA GLY A 78 3.29 12.59 -11.03
C GLY A 78 2.67 11.93 -12.25
N ILE A 79 3.49 11.82 -13.29
CA ILE A 79 3.19 11.04 -14.49
C ILE A 79 3.81 9.67 -14.30
N SER A 80 3.00 8.64 -14.50
CA SER A 80 3.42 7.26 -14.28
C SER A 80 4.39 6.75 -15.34
N ASN A 81 5.33 5.92 -14.90
CA ASN A 81 6.18 5.12 -15.76
C ASN A 81 6.27 3.68 -15.23
N GLY A 82 5.12 3.01 -15.12
CA GLY A 82 4.96 1.70 -14.47
C GLY A 82 5.19 0.49 -15.39
N ARG A 83 5.42 0.70 -16.69
CA ARG A 83 5.59 -0.40 -17.67
C ARG A 83 6.98 -1.02 -17.59
N ALA A 84 7.05 -2.35 -17.54
CA ALA A 84 8.31 -3.08 -17.46
C ALA A 84 9.15 -2.94 -18.74
N ASP A 85 8.51 -2.74 -19.90
CA ASP A 85 9.18 -2.49 -21.18
C ASP A 85 9.75 -1.06 -21.32
N GLY A 86 9.51 -0.19 -20.35
CA GLY A 86 10.01 1.19 -20.32
C GLY A 86 9.26 2.15 -21.22
N LYS A 87 8.17 1.71 -21.87
CA LYS A 87 7.28 2.63 -22.56
C LYS A 87 6.54 3.49 -21.54
N ASP A 88 6.37 4.75 -21.91
CA ASP A 88 5.62 5.68 -21.09
C ASP A 88 4.14 5.31 -21.13
N ASP A 89 3.50 5.28 -19.96
CA ASP A 89 2.05 5.07 -19.87
C ASP A 89 1.29 6.41 -19.74
N GLY A 90 2.00 7.50 -19.43
CA GLY A 90 1.49 8.88 -19.51
C GLY A 90 0.37 9.23 -18.53
N ASN A 91 0.02 8.33 -17.62
CA ASN A 91 -1.13 8.53 -16.75
C ASN A 91 -0.80 9.45 -15.58
N HIS A 92 -1.74 10.33 -15.23
CA HIS A 92 -1.59 11.23 -14.10
C HIS A 92 -2.12 10.59 -12.82
N TRP A 93 -1.25 10.48 -11.83
CA TRP A 93 -1.57 9.85 -10.55
C TRP A 93 -1.22 10.75 -9.37
N VAL A 94 -2.02 10.63 -8.30
CA VAL A 94 -1.71 11.15 -6.97
C VAL A 94 -1.74 9.99 -5.99
N GLY A 95 -0.66 9.81 -5.24
CA GLY A 95 -0.53 8.81 -4.19
C GLY A 95 -0.49 9.45 -2.81
N GLY A 96 -1.12 8.81 -1.84
CA GLY A 96 -1.09 9.22 -0.45
C GLY A 96 -1.09 8.05 0.52
N THR A 97 -0.52 8.26 1.71
CA THR A 97 -0.60 7.29 2.80
C THR A 97 -0.51 7.97 4.16
N GLY A 98 -1.02 7.31 5.20
CA GLY A 98 -0.80 7.66 6.58
C GLY A 98 -1.69 6.87 7.52
N TYR A 99 -2.19 7.53 8.57
CA TYR A 99 -3.14 6.95 9.51
C TYR A 99 -4.53 7.53 9.34
N LEU A 100 -5.54 6.67 9.49
CA LEU A 100 -6.91 7.06 9.74
C LEU A 100 -7.22 6.68 11.19
N HIS A 101 -7.37 7.69 12.05
CA HIS A 101 -7.76 7.50 13.44
C HIS A 101 -9.26 7.30 13.50
N VAL A 102 -9.67 6.17 14.04
CA VAL A 102 -11.08 5.78 14.07
C VAL A 102 -11.45 5.14 15.40
N ARG A 103 -12.75 5.13 15.67
CA ARG A 103 -13.36 4.23 16.65
C ARG A 103 -14.26 3.24 15.92
N GLN A 104 -14.07 1.95 16.12
CA GLN A 104 -14.94 0.93 15.51
C GLN A 104 -16.31 0.91 16.20
N LYS A 105 -17.38 1.14 15.41
CA LYS A 105 -18.77 1.18 15.88
C LYS A 105 -19.60 -0.01 15.47
N HIS A 106 -19.33 -0.56 14.30
CA HIS A 106 -20.08 -1.69 13.79
C HIS A 106 -19.17 -2.88 13.52
N LYS A 107 -19.80 -4.06 13.43
CA LYS A 107 -19.13 -5.31 13.10
C LYS A 107 -18.62 -5.26 11.66
N PHE A 108 -17.43 -5.82 11.42
CA PHE A 108 -16.88 -6.01 10.08
C PHE A 108 -16.54 -7.47 9.86
N GLY A 109 -17.34 -8.17 9.03
CA GLY A 109 -17.16 -9.61 8.82
C GLY A 109 -17.14 -10.34 10.18
N PRO A 110 -16.09 -11.09 10.53
CA PRO A 110 -15.95 -11.74 11.83
C PRO A 110 -15.43 -10.81 12.94
N ILE A 111 -15.10 -9.55 12.68
CA ILE A 111 -14.59 -8.63 13.70
C ILE A 111 -15.76 -7.95 14.42
N SER A 112 -16.03 -8.33 15.68
CA SER A 112 -17.04 -7.69 16.52
C SER A 112 -16.73 -6.20 16.74
N ALA A 113 -17.77 -5.38 16.94
CA ALA A 113 -17.58 -3.99 17.36
C ALA A 113 -17.01 -3.98 18.79
N GLN A 114 -15.90 -3.27 19.00
CA GLN A 114 -15.21 -3.24 20.30
C GLN A 114 -15.07 -1.82 20.89
N GLU A 115 -15.60 -0.77 20.23
CA GLU A 115 -15.37 0.64 20.59
C GLU A 115 -13.88 1.06 20.76
N ASN A 116 -12.95 0.21 20.32
CA ASN A 116 -11.51 0.46 20.39
C ASN A 116 -11.13 1.68 19.54
N GLN A 117 -10.16 2.45 20.05
CA GLN A 117 -9.45 3.46 19.26
C GLN A 117 -8.42 2.75 18.40
N LEU A 118 -8.48 2.99 17.09
CA LEU A 118 -7.63 2.33 16.10
C LEU A 118 -6.91 3.38 15.26
N ARG A 119 -5.72 3.01 14.80
CA ARG A 119 -4.96 3.77 13.80
C ARG A 119 -4.85 2.91 12.55
N LEU A 120 -5.83 3.01 11.67
CA LEU A 120 -5.81 2.22 10.44
C LEU A 120 -4.77 2.81 9.49
N ARG A 121 -3.82 1.98 9.05
CA ARG A 121 -2.90 2.35 7.98
C ARG A 121 -3.64 2.33 6.66
N TRP A 122 -3.51 3.39 5.87
CA TRP A 122 -4.12 3.49 4.55
C TRP A 122 -3.07 3.87 3.52
N GLY A 123 -3.12 3.24 2.34
CA GLY A 123 -2.39 3.63 1.16
C GLY A 123 -3.36 3.76 0.00
N GLU A 124 -3.28 4.85 -0.76
CA GLU A 124 -4.20 5.10 -1.87
C GLU A 124 -3.52 5.80 -3.04
N PHE A 125 -3.91 5.40 -4.25
CA PHE A 125 -3.53 6.03 -5.51
C PHE A 125 -4.77 6.40 -6.32
N LEU A 126 -4.81 7.64 -6.81
CA LEU A 126 -5.90 8.24 -7.57
C LEU A 126 -5.40 8.59 -8.98
N GLN A 127 -6.02 8.02 -10.01
CA GLN A 127 -5.75 8.37 -11.40
C GLN A 127 -6.71 9.46 -11.87
N PHE A 128 -6.19 10.44 -12.59
CA PHE A 128 -6.95 11.59 -13.07
C PHE A 128 -7.02 11.63 -14.59
N ASP A 129 -8.16 12.09 -15.11
CA ASP A 129 -8.27 12.54 -16.49
C ASP A 129 -7.79 14.00 -16.67
N GLU A 130 -7.83 14.47 -17.92
CA GLU A 130 -7.44 15.83 -18.28
C GLU A 130 -8.32 16.90 -17.61
N LEU A 131 -9.60 16.59 -17.35
CA LEU A 131 -10.56 17.49 -16.71
C LEU A 131 -10.43 17.54 -15.19
N GLY A 132 -9.68 16.61 -14.59
CA GLY A 132 -9.44 16.53 -13.15
C GLY A 132 -10.44 15.67 -12.40
N LYS A 133 -11.17 14.82 -13.13
CA LYS A 133 -11.98 13.77 -12.53
C LYS A 133 -11.11 12.59 -12.18
N ILE A 134 -11.43 11.97 -11.05
CA ILE A 134 -10.84 10.71 -10.62
C ILE A 134 -11.49 9.58 -11.43
N ILE A 135 -10.69 8.91 -12.25
CA ILE A 135 -11.12 7.79 -13.12
C ILE A 135 -10.73 6.42 -12.55
N ARG A 136 -9.77 6.38 -11.62
CA ARG A 136 -9.39 5.16 -10.93
C ARG A 136 -8.95 5.44 -9.51
N VAL A 137 -9.36 4.59 -8.59
CA VAL A 137 -8.94 4.61 -7.19
C VAL A 137 -8.37 3.24 -6.82
N GLN A 138 -7.17 3.20 -6.27
CA GLN A 138 -6.56 1.98 -5.74
C GLN A 138 -6.32 2.17 -4.25
N THR A 139 -6.90 1.32 -3.40
CA THR A 139 -6.85 1.52 -1.95
C THR A 139 -6.47 0.21 -1.24
N ILE A 140 -5.60 0.31 -0.23
CA ILE A 140 -5.40 -0.74 0.75
C ILE A 140 -5.47 -0.14 2.16
N PHE A 141 -6.34 -0.71 2.99
CA PHE A 141 -6.21 -0.60 4.44
C PHE A 141 -5.61 -1.89 4.98
N ASP A 142 -4.65 -1.79 5.91
CA ASP A 142 -4.01 -2.97 6.46
C ASP A 142 -4.88 -3.65 7.51
N ILE A 143 -5.67 -4.64 7.07
CA ILE A 143 -6.56 -5.41 7.95
C ILE A 143 -5.77 -6.22 8.99
N ILE A 144 -4.58 -6.71 8.65
CA ILE A 144 -3.82 -7.54 9.60
C ILE A 144 -3.25 -6.68 10.72
N ASP A 145 -2.70 -5.50 10.42
CA ASP A 145 -2.27 -4.58 11.47
C ASP A 145 -3.44 -4.09 12.32
N TRP A 146 -4.63 -3.87 11.73
CA TRP A 146 -5.85 -3.64 12.52
C TRP A 146 -6.12 -4.81 13.47
N LEU A 147 -6.14 -6.06 12.98
CA LEU A 147 -6.36 -7.23 13.82
C LEU A 147 -5.29 -7.38 14.91
N GLU A 148 -4.03 -7.04 14.63
CA GLU A 148 -2.94 -7.00 15.61
C GLU A 148 -3.21 -5.95 16.70
N GLN A 149 -3.69 -4.75 16.36
CA GLN A 149 -4.02 -3.70 17.34
C GLN A 149 -5.09 -4.14 18.36
N ILE A 150 -5.94 -5.09 17.99
CA ILE A 150 -7.01 -5.63 18.85
C ILE A 150 -6.74 -7.06 19.33
N ASN A 151 -5.50 -7.57 19.17
CA ASN A 151 -5.08 -8.91 19.56
C ASN A 151 -5.89 -10.05 18.92
N LEU A 152 -6.43 -9.84 17.71
CA LEU A 152 -7.23 -10.81 16.95
C LEU A 152 -6.54 -11.31 15.68
N SER A 153 -5.24 -11.04 15.51
CA SER A 153 -4.51 -11.46 14.30
C SER A 153 -4.49 -13.00 14.18
N PRO A 154 -4.89 -13.55 13.02
CA PRO A 154 -4.85 -14.99 12.76
C PRO A 154 -3.44 -15.49 12.37
N LEU A 155 -2.50 -14.56 12.18
CA LEU A 155 -1.13 -14.87 11.79
C LEU A 155 -0.22 -15.01 13.03
N PRO A 156 0.93 -15.71 12.91
CA PRO A 156 1.93 -15.73 13.97
C PRO A 156 2.37 -14.32 14.35
N LYS A 157 2.84 -14.16 15.58
CA LYS A 157 3.43 -12.90 16.05
C LYS A 157 4.52 -12.45 15.05
N PRO A 158 4.45 -11.20 14.55
CA PRO A 158 5.46 -10.69 13.64
C PRO A 158 6.87 -10.73 14.23
N LEU A 159 7.85 -10.99 13.37
CA LEU A 159 9.25 -10.93 13.74
C LEU A 159 9.78 -9.49 13.77
N GLY A 160 9.23 -8.63 12.92
CA GLY A 160 9.49 -7.18 12.94
C GLY A 160 8.71 -6.46 14.03
N ASN A 161 8.91 -5.14 14.11
CA ASN A 161 8.30 -4.29 15.12
C ASN A 161 6.83 -3.99 14.77
N LEU A 162 5.93 -4.28 15.71
CA LEU A 162 4.50 -4.00 15.58
C LEU A 162 4.21 -2.49 15.62
N HIS A 163 3.22 -2.06 14.83
CA HIS A 163 2.62 -0.72 14.88
C HIS A 163 3.57 0.46 14.67
N VAL A 164 4.71 0.23 14.00
CA VAL A 164 5.64 1.28 13.58
C VAL A 164 5.33 1.68 12.14
N TYR A 165 4.73 2.85 11.96
CA TYR A 165 4.41 3.41 10.66
C TYR A 165 4.39 4.95 10.73
N PRO A 166 5.55 5.60 10.95
CA PRO A 166 5.61 7.04 11.20
C PRO A 166 5.41 7.85 9.92
N ALA A 167 5.24 9.17 10.07
CA ALA A 167 5.48 10.11 8.98
C ALA A 167 6.97 10.10 8.58
N PRO A 168 7.32 10.49 7.34
CA PRO A 168 8.71 10.52 6.88
C PRO A 168 9.64 11.35 7.76
N THR A 169 10.86 10.85 7.96
CA THR A 169 11.88 11.53 8.74
C THR A 169 12.54 12.64 7.91
N GLY A 170 12.67 13.84 8.49
CA GLY A 170 13.51 14.90 7.92
C GLY A 170 12.98 15.55 6.64
N CYS A 171 11.65 15.56 6.44
CA CYS A 171 11.07 16.22 5.28
C CYS A 171 10.93 17.73 5.48
N GLU A 172 11.64 18.48 4.66
CA GLU A 172 11.38 19.90 4.41
C GLU A 172 10.31 20.07 3.34
N GLY A 173 9.69 21.26 3.27
CA GLY A 173 8.70 21.57 2.24
C GLY A 173 9.30 21.45 0.83
N PHE A 174 8.53 20.90 -0.11
CA PHE A 174 8.99 20.70 -1.50
C PHE A 174 8.71 21.94 -2.36
N VAL A 175 9.76 22.59 -2.86
CA VAL A 175 9.65 23.66 -3.86
C VAL A 175 9.78 23.06 -5.25
N SER A 176 8.78 23.31 -6.09
CA SER A 176 8.71 22.69 -7.41
C SER A 176 9.28 23.58 -8.51
N ASP A 177 10.61 23.67 -8.55
CA ASP A 177 11.39 24.35 -9.59
C ASP A 177 11.88 23.38 -10.69
N GLN A 178 12.80 23.83 -11.57
CA GLN A 178 13.34 22.99 -12.64
C GLN A 178 14.32 21.92 -12.15
N GLU A 179 15.10 22.20 -11.11
CA GLU A 179 16.04 21.22 -10.56
C GLU A 179 15.26 20.10 -9.84
N ALA A 180 14.22 20.46 -9.10
CA ALA A 180 13.30 19.52 -8.47
C ALA A 180 12.65 18.57 -9.49
N LYS A 181 12.24 19.07 -10.66
CA LYS A 181 11.72 18.22 -11.75
C LYS A 181 12.76 17.24 -12.29
N LYS A 182 14.00 17.70 -12.45
CA LYS A 182 15.12 16.88 -12.91
C LYS A 182 15.45 15.80 -11.88
N GLN A 183 15.47 16.16 -10.59
CA GLN A 183 15.64 15.22 -9.49
C GLN A 183 14.56 14.13 -9.52
N SER A 184 13.27 14.51 -9.57
CA SER A 184 12.18 13.52 -9.62
C SER A 184 12.28 12.61 -10.84
N LYS A 185 12.68 13.12 -12.02
CA LYS A 185 12.90 12.29 -13.20
C LYS A 185 14.05 11.29 -13.03
N ASN A 186 15.16 11.72 -12.43
CA ASN A 186 16.30 10.83 -12.14
C ASN A 186 15.92 9.77 -11.11
N LEU A 187 15.19 10.18 -10.06
CA LEU A 187 14.70 9.29 -9.02
C LEU A 187 13.72 8.26 -9.59
N LEU A 188 12.83 8.67 -10.50
CA LEU A 188 11.94 7.74 -11.20
C LEU A 188 12.72 6.69 -11.99
N LYS A 189 13.79 7.09 -12.70
CA LYS A 189 14.67 6.14 -13.39
C LYS A 189 15.34 5.18 -12.41
N TYR A 190 15.89 5.70 -11.31
CA TYR A 190 16.51 4.89 -10.26
C TYR A 190 15.53 3.87 -9.66
N ALA A 191 14.29 4.28 -9.40
CA ALA A 191 13.23 3.39 -8.95
C ALA A 191 12.89 2.29 -9.96
N ARG A 192 12.94 2.57 -11.27
CA ARG A 192 12.74 1.55 -12.30
C ARG A 192 13.86 0.51 -12.32
N ASP A 193 15.12 0.97 -12.23
CA ASP A 193 16.28 0.07 -12.18
C ASP A 193 16.19 -0.85 -10.95
N PHE A 194 15.72 -0.31 -9.82
CA PHE A 194 15.40 -1.06 -8.61
C PHE A 194 14.27 -2.09 -8.83
N ILE A 195 13.10 -1.65 -9.30
CA ILE A 195 11.87 -2.43 -9.34
C ILE A 195 11.89 -3.51 -10.43
N PHE A 196 12.31 -3.16 -11.65
CA PHE A 196 12.28 -4.08 -12.78
C PHE A 196 13.59 -4.85 -12.94
N GLY A 197 14.70 -4.31 -12.42
CA GLY A 197 16.02 -4.95 -12.38
C GLY A 197 16.24 -5.68 -11.06
N GLY A 198 16.65 -4.94 -10.01
CA GLY A 198 17.10 -5.50 -8.73
C GLY A 198 16.10 -6.49 -8.10
N LEU A 199 14.84 -6.08 -7.97
CA LEU A 199 13.79 -6.93 -7.39
C LEU A 199 13.47 -8.21 -8.20
N ASN A 200 13.84 -8.27 -9.47
CA ASN A 200 13.69 -9.44 -10.34
C ASN A 200 14.99 -10.24 -10.50
N GLY A 201 16.08 -9.80 -9.88
CA GLY A 201 17.41 -10.41 -10.01
C GLY A 201 17.64 -11.63 -9.12
N PHE A 202 16.64 -12.11 -8.38
CA PHE A 202 16.81 -13.25 -7.47
C PHE A 202 17.07 -14.55 -8.24
N ASP A 203 18.21 -15.19 -7.98
CA ASP A 203 18.64 -16.43 -8.64
C ASP A 203 18.10 -17.70 -7.98
N LYS A 204 17.25 -17.54 -6.96
CA LYS A 204 16.67 -18.60 -6.12
C LYS A 204 17.63 -19.22 -5.11
N VAL A 205 18.82 -18.64 -4.94
CA VAL A 205 19.88 -19.16 -4.08
C VAL A 205 20.42 -18.07 -3.14
N ASP A 206 20.96 -16.98 -3.68
CA ASP A 206 21.61 -15.92 -2.91
C ASP A 206 20.88 -14.58 -3.07
N LEU A 207 20.50 -13.97 -1.94
CA LEU A 207 19.89 -12.64 -1.92
C LEU A 207 20.77 -11.58 -2.60
N LYS A 208 22.09 -11.75 -2.57
CA LYS A 208 23.04 -10.83 -3.20
C LYS A 208 22.84 -10.70 -4.70
N SER A 209 22.27 -11.71 -5.37
CA SER A 209 22.02 -11.66 -6.81
C SER A 209 21.07 -10.51 -7.20
N MET A 210 20.25 -10.04 -6.26
CA MET A 210 19.34 -8.89 -6.44
C MET A 210 20.04 -7.53 -6.34
N GLY A 211 21.27 -7.46 -5.81
CA GLY A 211 22.00 -6.20 -5.66
C GLY A 211 21.33 -5.19 -4.72
N MET A 212 20.52 -5.64 -3.74
CA MET A 212 19.71 -4.75 -2.91
C MET A 212 20.51 -3.72 -2.11
N ALA A 213 21.75 -4.05 -1.73
CA ALA A 213 22.66 -3.13 -1.05
C ALA A 213 23.07 -1.93 -1.93
N ASP A 214 22.94 -2.04 -3.25
CA ASP A 214 23.13 -0.93 -4.18
C ASP A 214 21.97 0.06 -4.12
N PHE A 215 20.80 -0.36 -3.63
CA PHE A 215 19.62 0.47 -3.55
C PHE A 215 19.29 0.98 -2.14
N PHE A 216 19.51 0.14 -1.12
CA PHE A 216 19.14 0.43 0.25
C PHE A 216 20.30 0.96 1.09
N HIS A 217 19.99 1.95 1.91
CA HIS A 217 20.90 2.43 2.94
C HIS A 217 21.00 1.39 4.09
N PRO A 218 22.17 1.17 4.71
CA PRO A 218 22.30 0.21 5.82
C PRO A 218 21.34 0.45 6.99
N ASN A 219 21.01 1.71 7.27
CA ASN A 219 20.04 2.11 8.29
C ASN A 219 18.59 2.23 7.77
N LEU A 220 18.24 1.52 6.69
CA LEU A 220 16.90 1.48 6.11
C LEU A 220 15.83 1.30 7.20
N LYS A 221 14.77 2.10 7.14
CA LYS A 221 13.53 1.88 7.90
C LYS A 221 12.46 1.37 6.96
N TRP A 222 12.17 0.08 7.05
CA TRP A 222 11.17 -0.58 6.23
C TRP A 222 9.93 -0.86 7.07
N TYR A 223 8.83 -0.17 6.79
CA TYR A 223 7.58 -0.23 7.52
C TYR A 223 6.63 -1.21 6.83
N GLY A 224 6.80 -2.49 7.14
CA GLY A 224 6.07 -3.59 6.52
C GLY A 224 4.59 -3.72 6.91
N PRO A 225 3.82 -4.54 6.16
CA PRO A 225 2.43 -4.82 6.45
C PRO A 225 2.28 -5.65 7.74
N GLY A 226 1.04 -5.76 8.22
CA GLY A 226 0.68 -6.63 9.34
C GLY A 226 1.07 -8.07 9.03
N GLY A 227 1.42 -8.83 10.07
CA GLY A 227 2.00 -10.17 9.96
C GLY A 227 3.51 -10.19 9.76
N ILE A 228 4.12 -9.08 9.34
CA ILE A 228 5.58 -8.96 9.13
C ILE A 228 6.19 -7.93 10.10
N GLY A 229 5.58 -6.74 10.20
CA GLY A 229 6.05 -5.65 11.02
C GLY A 229 7.21 -4.86 10.42
N ALA A 230 7.66 -3.82 11.12
CA ALA A 230 8.72 -2.94 10.66
C ALA A 230 10.13 -3.48 10.94
N CYS A 231 11.02 -3.31 9.98
CA CYS A 231 12.46 -3.60 10.07
C CYS A 231 13.22 -2.27 10.12
N LEU A 232 14.06 -2.09 11.13
CA LEU A 232 14.72 -0.81 11.44
C LEU A 232 16.20 -0.79 11.00
N SER A 233 16.61 -1.75 10.19
CA SER A 233 17.86 -1.74 9.43
C SER A 233 17.69 -2.57 8.15
N PHE A 234 18.61 -2.38 7.18
CA PHE A 234 18.63 -3.22 5.98
C PHE A 234 18.85 -4.70 6.33
N LYS A 235 19.69 -4.99 7.33
CA LYS A 235 19.89 -6.35 7.83
C LYS A 235 18.61 -6.96 8.39
N GLU A 236 17.85 -6.23 9.19
CA GLU A 236 16.55 -6.69 9.69
C GLU A 236 15.59 -6.95 8.52
N PHE A 237 15.56 -6.08 7.52
CA PHE A 237 14.74 -6.29 6.32
C PHE A 237 15.10 -7.60 5.61
N GLU A 238 16.39 -7.86 5.40
CA GLU A 238 16.85 -9.12 4.79
C GLU A 238 16.45 -10.34 5.63
N ASP A 239 16.66 -10.26 6.95
CA ASP A 239 16.49 -11.39 7.85
C ASP A 239 15.03 -11.73 8.15
N LEU A 240 14.21 -10.70 8.36
CA LEU A 240 12.86 -10.83 8.91
C LEU A 240 11.77 -10.78 7.83
N HIS A 241 12.06 -10.21 6.65
CA HIS A 241 11.12 -10.13 5.55
C HIS A 241 11.64 -10.78 4.27
N GLN A 242 12.74 -10.29 3.71
CA GLN A 242 13.15 -10.65 2.34
C GLN A 242 13.48 -12.14 2.21
N ARG A 243 14.26 -12.69 3.15
CA ARG A 243 14.62 -14.11 3.12
C ARG A 243 13.42 -15.03 3.36
N PRO A 244 12.57 -14.84 4.39
CA PRO A 244 11.34 -15.61 4.52
C PRO A 244 10.43 -15.52 3.29
N TRP A 245 10.27 -14.33 2.72
CA TRP A 245 9.44 -14.10 1.54
C TRP A 245 9.97 -14.86 0.32
N LEU A 246 11.26 -14.75 0.01
CA LEU A 246 11.85 -15.42 -1.16
C LEU A 246 12.02 -16.92 -0.96
N HIS A 247 12.10 -17.40 0.28
CA HIS A 247 12.02 -18.83 0.57
C HIS A 247 10.61 -19.38 0.29
N ALA A 248 9.57 -18.64 0.70
CA ALA A 248 8.18 -19.00 0.43
C ALA A 248 7.81 -18.89 -1.06
N PHE A 249 8.38 -17.91 -1.75
CA PHE A 249 8.01 -17.50 -3.10
C PHE A 249 9.25 -17.30 -3.99
N PRO A 250 10.03 -18.35 -4.26
CA PRO A 250 11.32 -18.24 -4.95
C PRO A 250 11.18 -17.84 -6.43
N ASP A 251 10.01 -18.01 -7.03
CA ASP A 251 9.72 -17.62 -8.41
C ASP A 251 9.05 -16.24 -8.53
N ARG A 252 9.01 -15.47 -7.43
CA ARG A 252 8.38 -14.15 -7.38
C ARG A 252 8.96 -13.21 -8.44
N ARG A 253 8.08 -12.59 -9.22
CA ARG A 253 8.45 -11.63 -10.26
C ARG A 253 7.54 -10.40 -10.24
N VAL A 254 8.15 -9.22 -10.33
CA VAL A 254 7.43 -7.97 -10.61
C VAL A 254 7.04 -7.94 -12.09
N GLY A 255 5.75 -7.68 -12.34
CA GLY A 255 5.20 -7.45 -13.67
C GLY A 255 5.13 -5.97 -14.02
N ASP A 256 4.24 -5.59 -14.93
CA ASP A 256 3.87 -4.18 -15.09
C ASP A 256 3.20 -3.67 -13.82
N LEU A 257 3.46 -2.41 -13.47
CA LEU A 257 2.76 -1.70 -12.41
C LEU A 257 1.68 -0.80 -13.00
N ASP A 258 0.57 -0.65 -12.27
CA ASP A 258 -0.50 0.27 -12.64
C ASP A 258 -0.04 1.73 -12.57
N ASN A 259 0.83 2.05 -11.60
CA ASN A 259 1.59 3.28 -11.63
C ASN A 259 2.95 3.17 -10.94
N LEU A 260 3.87 4.02 -11.39
CA LEU A 260 5.14 4.33 -10.72
C LEU A 260 5.43 5.82 -10.93
N ILE A 261 5.36 6.62 -9.86
CA ILE A 261 5.57 8.06 -9.88
C ILE A 261 6.68 8.48 -8.92
N ALA A 262 7.29 9.64 -9.18
CA ALA A 262 8.24 10.26 -8.26
C ALA A 262 7.99 11.76 -8.15
N GLU A 263 8.09 12.29 -6.93
CA GLU A 263 8.01 13.72 -6.64
C GLU A 263 8.92 14.08 -5.46
N GLY A 264 9.80 15.06 -5.66
CA GLY A 264 10.86 15.37 -4.70
C GLY A 264 11.74 14.15 -4.43
N SER A 265 11.93 13.85 -3.14
CA SER A 265 12.69 12.70 -2.64
C SER A 265 11.84 11.42 -2.51
N PHE A 266 10.61 11.43 -3.01
CA PHE A 266 9.68 10.31 -2.84
C PHE A 266 9.40 9.61 -4.16
N VAL A 267 9.25 8.29 -4.05
CA VAL A 267 8.73 7.41 -5.09
C VAL A 267 7.47 6.76 -4.54
N GLY A 268 6.47 6.58 -5.38
CA GLY A 268 5.32 5.76 -5.05
C GLY A 268 4.96 4.85 -6.21
N ALA A 269 4.49 3.66 -5.88
CA ALA A 269 4.05 2.70 -6.85
C ALA A 269 2.86 1.90 -6.32
N SER A 270 1.96 1.53 -7.22
CA SER A 270 0.92 0.56 -6.89
C SER A 270 0.56 -0.30 -8.07
N SER A 271 0.07 -1.49 -7.76
CA SER A 271 -0.53 -2.38 -8.75
C SER A 271 -1.41 -3.45 -8.10
N MET A 272 -2.56 -3.71 -8.72
CA MET A 272 -3.62 -4.54 -8.15
C MET A 272 -4.06 -5.64 -9.16
N PRO A 273 -3.18 -6.58 -9.56
CA PRO A 273 -1.91 -6.96 -8.92
C PRO A 273 -0.63 -6.48 -9.62
N GLY A 274 0.52 -6.51 -8.92
CA GLY A 274 1.84 -6.13 -9.47
C GLY A 274 2.91 -7.21 -9.47
N VAL A 275 2.71 -8.28 -8.70
CA VAL A 275 3.69 -9.34 -8.52
C VAL A 275 3.03 -10.68 -8.70
N SER A 276 3.67 -11.58 -9.44
CA SER A 276 3.26 -12.97 -9.63
C SER A 276 4.22 -13.89 -8.90
N LEU A 277 3.71 -14.93 -8.26
CA LEU A 277 4.49 -15.87 -7.46
C LEU A 277 3.78 -17.22 -7.27
N THR A 278 4.49 -18.23 -6.77
CA THR A 278 3.93 -19.52 -6.37
C THR A 278 4.34 -19.83 -4.92
N HIS A 279 3.40 -20.26 -4.08
CA HIS A 279 3.66 -20.60 -2.68
C HIS A 279 4.37 -21.97 -2.56
N GLN A 280 5.70 -21.96 -2.64
CA GLN A 280 6.55 -23.17 -2.70
C GLN A 280 7.27 -23.50 -1.38
N GLY A 281 7.42 -22.52 -0.49
CA GLY A 281 7.98 -22.72 0.86
C GLY A 281 6.97 -22.35 1.95
N PRO A 282 7.25 -22.66 3.23
CA PRO A 282 6.42 -22.24 4.34
C PRO A 282 6.40 -20.71 4.49
N TYR A 283 5.24 -20.14 4.81
CA TYR A 283 5.08 -18.70 5.01
C TYR A 283 4.10 -18.40 6.14
N LEU A 284 4.57 -17.66 7.16
CA LEU A 284 3.77 -17.17 8.29
C LEU A 284 2.81 -18.23 8.87
N GLY A 285 3.36 -19.41 9.19
CA GLY A 285 2.61 -20.52 9.80
C GLY A 285 1.89 -21.43 8.81
N GLN A 286 1.87 -21.12 7.51
CA GLN A 286 1.25 -21.94 6.49
C GLN A 286 2.28 -22.80 5.75
N LYS A 287 1.89 -24.03 5.44
CA LYS A 287 2.68 -24.95 4.59
C LYS A 287 2.52 -24.55 3.12
N PRO A 288 3.50 -24.85 2.26
CA PRO A 288 3.42 -24.54 0.83
C PRO A 288 2.19 -25.19 0.20
N SER A 289 1.37 -24.39 -0.47
CA SER A 289 0.17 -24.86 -1.17
C SER A 289 0.42 -25.14 -2.65
N ASN A 290 1.56 -24.70 -3.20
CA ASN A 290 1.89 -24.73 -4.63
C ASN A 290 0.90 -23.97 -5.53
N ASN A 291 0.02 -23.17 -4.94
CA ASN A 291 -0.87 -22.30 -5.70
C ASN A 291 -0.08 -21.16 -6.32
N LYS A 292 -0.41 -20.83 -7.57
CA LYS A 292 -0.01 -19.56 -8.19
C LYS A 292 -0.85 -18.46 -7.58
N CYS A 293 -0.21 -17.39 -7.12
CA CYS A 293 -0.87 -16.23 -6.56
C CYS A 293 -0.34 -14.95 -7.19
N THR A 294 -1.09 -13.88 -6.95
CA THR A 294 -0.73 -12.52 -7.32
C THR A 294 -0.82 -11.60 -6.11
N VAL A 295 0.03 -10.58 -6.06
CA VAL A 295 0.08 -9.62 -4.95
C VAL A 295 -0.46 -8.28 -5.40
N ASN A 296 -1.47 -7.82 -4.66
CA ASN A 296 -1.94 -6.44 -4.66
C ASN A 296 -1.06 -5.65 -3.68
N GLY A 297 -0.43 -4.57 -4.16
CA GLY A 297 0.55 -3.83 -3.37
C GLY A 297 0.55 -2.33 -3.65
N ILE A 298 0.88 -1.57 -2.60
CA ILE A 298 1.07 -0.13 -2.62
C ILE A 298 2.33 0.17 -1.80
N ASP A 299 3.31 0.81 -2.43
CA ASP A 299 4.59 1.12 -1.79
C ASP A 299 4.95 2.58 -1.98
N PHE A 300 5.56 3.17 -0.94
CA PHE A 300 6.19 4.48 -0.99
C PHE A 300 7.64 4.36 -0.50
N TRP A 301 8.57 5.01 -1.17
CA TRP A 301 9.98 5.08 -0.76
C TRP A 301 10.40 6.53 -0.60
N ARG A 302 11.25 6.78 0.39
CA ARG A 302 12.04 8.00 0.47
C ARG A 302 13.48 7.71 0.13
N GLU A 303 14.01 8.52 -0.77
CA GLU A 303 15.40 8.51 -1.16
C GLU A 303 16.17 9.65 -0.47
N ASP A 304 17.42 9.36 -0.13
CA ASP A 304 18.36 10.33 0.40
C ASP A 304 19.79 9.93 -0.01
N ASN A 305 20.51 10.87 -0.61
CA ASN A 305 21.91 10.73 -1.03
C ASN A 305 22.23 9.45 -1.83
N GLY A 306 21.38 9.14 -2.82
CA GLY A 306 21.51 8.03 -3.75
C GLY A 306 21.04 6.68 -3.20
N LYS A 307 20.33 6.64 -2.07
CA LYS A 307 19.84 5.40 -1.44
C LYS A 307 18.42 5.56 -0.93
N PHE A 308 17.64 4.50 -1.00
CA PHE A 308 16.38 4.43 -0.26
C PHE A 308 16.67 4.25 1.24
N VAL A 309 16.12 5.16 2.04
CA VAL A 309 16.34 5.23 3.50
C VAL A 309 15.08 4.89 4.28
N GLU A 310 13.90 5.08 3.70
CA GLU A 310 12.61 4.70 4.28
C GLU A 310 11.70 4.08 3.22
N ASN A 311 10.87 3.11 3.63
CA ASN A 311 9.90 2.46 2.77
C ASN A 311 8.63 2.10 3.54
N TRP A 312 7.48 2.57 3.06
CA TRP A 312 6.15 2.24 3.59
C TRP A 312 5.47 1.27 2.64
N VAL A 313 5.08 0.09 3.14
CA VAL A 313 4.63 -1.03 2.31
C VAL A 313 3.25 -1.51 2.73
N PHE A 314 2.38 -1.68 1.74
CA PHE A 314 1.11 -2.37 1.88
C PHE A 314 1.08 -3.60 0.99
N VAL A 315 0.66 -4.70 1.59
CA VAL A 315 0.31 -5.94 0.89
C VAL A 315 -1.08 -6.32 1.34
N ASP A 316 -1.96 -6.65 0.39
CA ASP A 316 -3.25 -7.26 0.72
C ASP A 316 -3.04 -8.71 1.18
N MET A 317 -2.68 -8.85 2.45
CA MET A 317 -2.38 -10.14 3.08
C MET A 317 -3.61 -11.05 3.10
N VAL A 318 -4.81 -10.49 3.22
CA VAL A 318 -6.06 -11.27 3.18
C VAL A 318 -6.24 -11.90 1.80
N HIS A 319 -6.06 -11.13 0.72
CA HIS A 319 -6.13 -11.65 -0.65
C HIS A 319 -5.03 -12.65 -0.98
N LEU A 320 -3.78 -12.40 -0.53
CA LEU A 320 -2.67 -13.33 -0.75
C LEU A 320 -2.96 -14.69 -0.10
N PHE A 321 -3.39 -14.71 1.16
CA PHE A 321 -3.66 -15.94 1.88
C PHE A 321 -4.88 -16.67 1.33
N TYR A 322 -5.90 -15.94 0.89
CA TYR A 322 -7.05 -16.55 0.24
C TYR A 322 -6.63 -17.36 -1.01
N GLN A 323 -5.74 -16.81 -1.84
CA GLN A 323 -5.16 -17.54 -2.98
C GLN A 323 -4.27 -18.72 -2.57
N MET A 324 -3.65 -18.65 -1.39
CA MET A 324 -2.91 -19.78 -0.80
C MET A 324 -3.83 -20.88 -0.25
N GLY A 325 -5.15 -20.66 -0.22
CA GLY A 325 -6.15 -21.59 0.31
C GLY A 325 -6.48 -21.37 1.79
N VAL A 326 -6.17 -20.20 2.34
CA VAL A 326 -6.34 -19.87 3.76
C VAL A 326 -7.22 -18.64 3.91
N ASP A 327 -8.40 -18.80 4.52
CA ASP A 327 -9.27 -17.68 4.86
C ASP A 327 -8.88 -17.09 6.22
N LEU A 328 -8.06 -16.03 6.19
CA LEU A 328 -7.60 -15.35 7.40
C LEU A 328 -8.74 -14.75 8.22
N LEU A 329 -9.78 -14.23 7.56
CA LEU A 329 -10.90 -13.63 8.29
C LEU A 329 -11.68 -14.72 9.03
N ALA A 330 -11.94 -15.87 8.41
CA ALA A 330 -12.59 -17.01 9.08
C ALA A 330 -11.78 -17.57 10.26
N MET A 331 -10.46 -17.33 10.30
CA MET A 331 -9.58 -17.75 11.40
C MET A 331 -9.55 -16.77 12.58
N VAL A 332 -10.15 -15.58 12.46
CA VAL A 332 -10.24 -14.62 13.56
C VAL A 332 -11.00 -15.26 14.72
N LYS A 333 -10.26 -15.64 15.76
CA LYS A 333 -10.85 -16.22 16.98
C LYS A 333 -11.42 -15.10 17.82
N HIS A 334 -12.65 -15.25 18.26
CA HIS A 334 -13.17 -14.41 19.32
C HIS A 334 -12.63 -14.94 20.65
N ASP A 335 -12.07 -14.06 21.48
CA ASP A 335 -12.05 -14.31 22.92
C ASP A 335 -13.51 -14.35 23.38
N VAL A 336 -14.13 -15.53 23.27
CA VAL A 336 -15.25 -15.86 24.13
C VAL A 336 -14.60 -15.96 25.49
N GLY A 337 -14.70 -14.89 26.28
CA GLY A 337 -14.33 -14.98 27.69
C GLY A 337 -15.02 -16.20 28.24
N ASP A 338 -14.23 -17.18 28.69
CA ASP A 338 -14.73 -18.29 29.48
C ASP A 338 -15.37 -17.68 30.73
N ILE A 339 -16.68 -17.43 30.65
CA ILE A 339 -17.53 -17.29 31.82
C ILE A 339 -17.75 -18.74 32.25
N THR A 340 -16.92 -19.15 33.22
CA THR A 340 -17.12 -20.35 34.03
C THR A 340 -18.54 -20.45 34.56
#